data_AF-A0A369RI60-F1
#
_entry.id   AF-A0A369RI60-F1
#
_cell.length_a   1.000
_cell.length_b   1.000
_cell.length_c   1.000
_cell.angle_alpha   90.00
_cell.angle_beta   90.00
_cell.angle_gamma   90.00
#
_symmetry.space_group_name_H-M   'P 1'
#
loop_
_entity.id
_entity.type
_entity.pdbx_description
1 polymer ?
#
loop_
_entity_poly.entity_id
_entity_poly.type
_entity_poly.pdbx_seq_one_letter_code
_entity_poly.pdbx_strand_id
1 'polypeptide(L)'
;MAKGNNTLLIFDFDNTITNGHMHNTFSRLGKSDFNSAAEGAVTDHNIKDFLENTDGIKNEEGLKSALQSALSSGMEVNIASYTGYSDVVRRVVENHLGLSKEQAGGISVFGGFPGDYDNELPKGLKEQKKSSWKKFTHL
;
A
#
# COMPACT_ATOMS: atom_id res chain seq x y z
N MET A 1 -30.29 -13.67 6.65
CA MET A 1 -28.84 -13.62 6.38
C MET A 1 -28.50 -12.18 6.02
N ALA A 2 -27.62 -11.53 6.80
CA ALA A 2 -27.18 -10.17 6.49
C ALA A 2 -26.48 -10.19 5.12
N LYS A 3 -26.89 -9.29 4.23
CA LYS A 3 -26.25 -9.06 2.93
C LYS A 3 -24.81 -8.65 3.24
N GLY A 4 -23.82 -9.47 2.88
CA GLY A 4 -22.41 -9.16 3.12
C GLY A 4 -22.10 -7.76 2.60
N ASN A 5 -21.39 -6.96 3.41
CA ASN A 5 -21.01 -5.62 3.01
C ASN A 5 -19.95 -5.73 1.89
N ASN A 6 -20.37 -5.60 0.64
CA ASN A 6 -19.50 -5.75 -0.55
C ASN A 6 -18.77 -4.43 -0.89
N THR A 7 -18.52 -3.58 0.11
CA THR A 7 -17.93 -2.26 -0.12
C THR A 7 -16.41 -2.35 0.06
N LEU A 8 -15.70 -1.90 -0.98
CA LEU A 8 -14.24 -1.82 -1.02
C LEU A 8 -13.82 -0.35 -0.97
N LEU A 9 -12.87 -0.03 -0.10
CA LEU A 9 -12.23 1.27 0.01
C LEU A 9 -10.76 1.13 -0.35
N ILE A 10 -10.32 1.87 -1.38
CA ILE A 10 -8.93 1.86 -1.84
C ILE A 10 -8.35 3.26 -1.65
N PHE A 11 -7.22 3.34 -0.97
CA PHE A 11 -6.44 4.56 -0.83
C PHE A 11 -5.15 4.46 -1.64
N ASP A 12 -4.78 5.56 -2.28
CA ASP A 12 -3.37 5.80 -2.60
C ASP A 12 -2.57 6.03 -1.30
N PHE A 13 -1.24 5.95 -1.36
CA PHE A 13 -0.39 6.15 -0.19
C PHE A 13 0.27 7.54 -0.18
N ASP A 14 1.14 7.81 -1.14
CA ASP A 14 1.87 9.09 -1.21
C ASP A 14 0.89 10.24 -1.48
N ASN A 15 1.02 11.35 -0.75
CA ASN A 15 0.05 12.46 -0.79
C ASN A 15 -1.41 12.10 -0.50
N THR A 16 -1.71 10.93 0.04
CA THR A 16 -3.07 10.54 0.46
C THR A 16 -3.07 10.11 1.92
N ILE A 17 -2.30 9.07 2.26
CA ILE A 17 -2.05 8.65 3.65
C ILE A 17 -0.97 9.53 4.28
N THR A 18 0.07 9.87 3.53
CA THR A 18 1.16 10.77 3.95
C THR A 18 1.00 12.16 3.30
N ASN A 19 1.62 13.21 3.84
CA ASN A 19 1.60 14.52 3.16
C ASN A 19 2.62 14.66 2.03
N GLY A 20 3.43 13.63 1.77
CA GLY A 20 4.51 13.71 0.80
C GLY A 20 4.82 12.38 0.15
N HIS A 21 5.87 12.41 -0.69
CA HIS A 21 6.24 11.30 -1.55
C HIS A 21 7.33 10.44 -0.90
N MET A 22 6.93 9.48 -0.06
CA MET A 22 7.86 8.58 0.62
C MET A 22 8.74 7.83 -0.38
N HIS A 23 8.16 7.42 -1.50
CA HIS A 23 8.89 6.80 -2.60
C HIS A 23 10.09 7.66 -3.04
N ASN A 24 9.85 8.95 -3.28
CA ASN A 24 10.87 9.88 -3.74
C ASN A 24 11.93 10.12 -2.66
N THR A 25 11.54 10.19 -1.39
CA THR A 25 12.48 10.36 -0.28
C THR A 25 13.49 9.23 -0.22
N PHE A 26 13.04 7.98 -0.22
CA PHE A 26 13.95 6.84 -0.12
C PHE A 26 14.70 6.56 -1.42
N SER A 27 14.07 6.78 -2.58
CA SER A 27 14.74 6.62 -3.88
C SER A 27 15.90 7.61 -4.04
N ARG A 28 15.73 8.87 -3.66
CA ARG A 28 16.81 9.89 -3.70
C ARG A 28 17.99 9.57 -2.79
N LEU A 29 17.73 8.85 -1.71
CA LEU A 29 18.76 8.39 -0.78
C LEU A 29 19.40 7.05 -1.21
N GLY A 30 19.01 6.50 -2.37
CA GLY A 30 19.51 5.22 -2.86
C GLY A 30 19.15 4.04 -1.96
N LYS A 31 18.08 4.15 -1.17
CA LYS A 31 17.64 3.10 -0.24
C LYS A 31 16.89 2.01 -0.99
N SER A 32 17.06 0.76 -0.55
CA SER A 32 16.20 -0.36 -0.95
C SER A 32 15.04 -0.54 0.03
N ASP A 33 14.04 -1.35 -0.32
CA ASP A 33 12.85 -1.57 0.52
C ASP A 33 13.19 -2.08 1.93
N PHE A 34 12.24 -1.94 2.85
CA PHE A 34 12.35 -2.49 4.20
C PHE A 34 12.54 -4.01 4.12
N ASN A 35 13.36 -4.59 5.02
CA ASN A 35 13.73 -6.01 5.01
C ASN A 35 14.39 -6.53 3.73
N SER A 36 14.76 -5.67 2.78
CA SER A 36 15.58 -6.04 1.63
C SER A 36 16.94 -6.58 2.08
N ALA A 37 17.44 -7.59 1.38
CA ALA A 37 18.80 -8.12 1.58
C ALA A 37 19.89 -7.20 0.99
N ALA A 38 19.51 -6.18 0.23
CA ALA A 38 20.46 -5.21 -0.33
C ALA A 38 21.02 -4.28 0.76
N GLU A 39 22.24 -3.83 0.56
CA GLU A 39 22.85 -2.82 1.43
C GLU A 39 22.00 -1.54 1.43
N GLY A 40 21.82 -0.94 2.62
CA GLY A 40 21.05 0.29 2.75
C GLY A 40 19.53 0.12 2.66
N ALA A 41 18.99 -1.04 3.05
CA ALA A 41 17.55 -1.19 3.27
C ALA A 41 16.98 -0.10 4.19
N VAL A 42 15.75 0.34 3.93
CA VAL A 42 15.02 1.24 4.83
C VAL A 42 14.88 0.57 6.20
N THR A 43 15.09 1.34 7.26
CA THR A 43 14.95 0.90 8.66
C THR A 43 13.76 1.59 9.33
N ASP A 44 13.32 1.07 10.48
CA ASP A 44 12.29 1.74 11.30
C ASP A 44 12.69 3.18 11.66
N HIS A 45 13.98 3.44 11.88
CA HIS A 45 14.47 4.80 12.13
C HIS A 45 14.23 5.71 10.91
N ASN A 46 14.48 5.21 9.69
CA ASN A 46 14.25 6.01 8.48
C ASN A 46 12.76 6.30 8.25
N ILE A 47 11.88 5.35 8.58
CA ILE A 47 10.43 5.54 8.50
C ILE A 47 9.99 6.61 9.50
N LYS A 48 10.43 6.51 10.77
CA LYS A 48 10.13 7.52 11.79
C LYS A 48 10.62 8.91 11.40
N ASP A 49 11.85 9.01 10.90
CA ASP A 49 12.42 10.29 10.48
C ASP A 49 11.61 10.94 9.35
N PHE A 50 11.16 10.16 8.36
CA PHE A 50 10.26 10.65 7.32
C PHE A 50 8.92 11.15 7.90
N LEU A 51 8.33 10.40 8.83
CA LEU A 51 7.02 10.72 9.38
C LEU A 51 7.06 11.89 10.39
N GLU A 52 8.11 12.03 11.17
CA GLU A 52 8.21 13.05 12.21
C GLU A 52 8.80 14.35 11.68
N ASN A 53 9.77 14.27 10.76
CA ASN A 53 10.60 15.42 10.38
C ASN A 53 10.45 15.86 8.92
N THR A 54 9.79 15.07 8.06
CA THR A 54 9.65 15.40 6.62
C THR A 54 8.21 15.73 6.27
N ASP A 55 7.36 14.71 6.11
CA ASP A 55 6.03 14.89 5.52
C ASP A 55 4.89 14.31 6.40
N GLY A 56 5.17 13.35 7.27
CA GLY A 56 4.18 12.83 8.23
C GLY A 56 2.91 12.22 7.64
N ILE A 57 2.00 11.89 8.54
CA ILE A 57 0.68 11.33 8.20
C ILE A 57 -0.29 12.48 7.93
N LYS A 58 -1.01 12.39 6.82
CA LYS A 58 -2.02 13.37 6.43
C LYS A 58 -3.26 13.22 7.31
N ASN A 59 -3.62 14.29 8.02
CA ASN A 59 -4.81 14.33 8.88
C ASN A 59 -4.92 13.08 9.78
N GLU A 60 -3.89 12.81 10.56
CA GLU A 60 -3.70 11.55 11.29
C GLU A 60 -4.95 11.08 12.06
N GLU A 61 -5.55 11.95 12.88
CA GLU A 61 -6.76 11.63 13.66
C GLU A 61 -7.98 11.34 12.76
N GLY A 62 -8.15 12.12 11.70
CA GLY A 62 -9.25 11.93 10.75
C GLY A 62 -9.09 10.64 9.93
N LEU A 63 -7.87 10.36 9.47
CA LEU A 63 -7.53 9.14 8.76
C LEU A 63 -7.75 7.91 9.65
N LYS A 64 -7.22 7.92 10.87
CA LYS A 64 -7.42 6.86 11.86
C LYS A 64 -8.90 6.60 12.09
N SER A 65 -9.68 7.64 12.36
CA SER A 65 -11.13 7.54 12.57
C SER A 65 -11.86 6.94 11.36
N ALA A 66 -11.50 7.37 10.14
CA ALA A 66 -12.08 6.85 8.91
C ALA A 66 -11.76 5.36 8.69
N LEU A 67 -10.50 4.95 8.89
CA LEU A 67 -10.07 3.56 8.78
C LEU A 67 -10.77 2.67 9.81
N GLN A 68 -10.84 3.10 11.07
CA GLN A 68 -11.54 2.35 12.12
C GLN A 68 -13.04 2.20 11.83
N SER A 69 -13.67 3.25 11.32
CA SER A 69 -15.09 3.22 10.93
C SER A 69 -15.35 2.26 9.77
N ALA A 70 -14.48 2.27 8.75
CA ALA A 70 -14.59 1.35 7.61
C ALA A 70 -14.42 -0.12 8.04
N LEU A 71 -13.37 -0.40 8.81
CA LEU A 71 -13.06 -1.75 9.30
C LEU A 71 -14.17 -2.29 10.22
N SER A 72 -14.66 -1.48 11.16
CA SER A 72 -15.77 -1.88 12.06
C SER A 72 -17.10 -2.09 11.32
N SER A 73 -17.30 -1.43 10.18
CA SER A 73 -18.45 -1.64 9.30
C SER A 73 -18.31 -2.87 8.41
N GLY A 74 -17.21 -3.61 8.51
CA GLY A 74 -16.93 -4.81 7.70
C GLY A 74 -16.59 -4.49 6.26
N MET A 75 -16.08 -3.28 5.97
CA MET A 75 -15.60 -2.91 4.64
C MET A 75 -14.20 -3.52 4.40
N GLU A 76 -13.92 -3.89 3.16
CA GLU A 76 -12.56 -4.21 2.74
C GLU A 76 -11.78 -2.90 2.56
N VAL A 77 -10.59 -2.81 3.17
CA VAL A 77 -9.74 -1.61 3.10
C VAL A 77 -8.39 -1.99 2.51
N ASN A 78 -8.05 -1.36 1.39
CA ASN A 78 -6.83 -1.62 0.64
C ASN A 78 -6.05 -0.32 0.44
N ILE A 79 -4.73 -0.44 0.46
CA ILE A 79 -3.81 0.61 0.03
C ILE A 79 -3.14 0.15 -1.26
N ALA A 80 -3.28 0.94 -2.31
CA ALA A 80 -2.66 0.69 -3.61
C ALA A 80 -1.72 1.84 -3.94
N SER A 81 -0.41 1.56 -3.99
CA SER A 81 0.62 2.58 -4.13
C SER A 81 1.54 2.29 -5.32
N TYR A 82 1.82 3.32 -6.11
CA TYR A 82 2.87 3.28 -7.13
C TYR A 82 4.23 3.42 -6.43
N THR A 83 4.83 2.31 -6.03
CA THR A 83 6.07 2.34 -5.26
C THR A 83 6.87 1.04 -5.34
N GLY A 84 8.20 1.16 -5.31
CA GLY A 84 9.10 0.03 -5.05
C GLY A 84 9.38 -0.22 -3.55
N TYR A 85 8.63 0.44 -2.65
CA TYR A 85 8.81 0.38 -1.20
C TYR A 85 7.58 -0.22 -0.49
N SER A 86 7.08 -1.35 -1.00
CA SER A 86 5.84 -1.98 -0.51
C SER A 86 5.92 -2.42 0.96
N ASP A 87 7.08 -2.92 1.41
CA ASP A 87 7.25 -3.36 2.78
C ASP A 87 7.36 -2.18 3.74
N VAL A 88 7.90 -1.04 3.28
CA VAL A 88 7.79 0.21 4.03
C VAL A 88 6.34 0.65 4.20
N VAL A 89 5.52 0.63 3.13
CA VAL A 89 4.10 1.00 3.23
C VAL A 89 3.38 0.09 4.23
N ARG A 90 3.63 -1.22 4.18
CA ARG A 90 3.11 -2.19 5.14
C ARG A 90 3.53 -1.84 6.57
N ARG A 91 4.81 -1.50 6.77
CA ARG A 91 5.35 -1.13 8.09
C ARG A 91 4.68 0.12 8.67
N VAL A 92 4.35 1.10 7.82
CA VAL A 92 3.61 2.31 8.20
C VAL A 92 2.19 1.96 8.66
N VAL A 93 1.48 1.13 7.89
CA VAL A 93 0.13 0.67 8.26
C VAL A 93 0.13 -0.02 9.61
N GLU A 94 1.09 -0.91 9.83
CA GLU A 94 1.18 -1.73 11.04
C GLU A 94 1.49 -0.94 12.30
N ASN A 95 2.34 0.10 12.20
CA ASN A 95 2.96 0.70 13.39
C ASN A 95 2.74 2.21 13.54
N HIS A 96 2.23 2.88 12.52
CA HIS A 96 2.21 4.35 12.50
C HIS A 96 0.82 4.96 12.30
N LEU A 97 -0.20 4.21 11.85
CA LEU A 97 -1.56 4.75 11.66
C LEU A 97 -2.41 4.80 12.96
N GLY A 98 -1.82 4.47 14.11
CA GLY A 98 -2.51 4.49 15.39
C GLY A 98 -3.65 3.46 15.53
N LEU A 99 -3.60 2.39 14.73
CA LEU A 99 -4.55 1.28 14.72
C LEU A 99 -4.13 0.16 15.68
N SER A 100 -5.08 -0.68 16.12
CA SER A 100 -4.72 -1.93 16.80
C SER A 100 -4.06 -2.91 15.82
N LYS A 101 -3.36 -3.93 16.35
CA LYS A 101 -2.75 -4.97 15.53
C LYS A 101 -3.79 -5.71 14.68
N GLU A 102 -4.97 -6.01 15.23
CA GLU A 102 -6.05 -6.65 14.47
C GLU A 102 -6.58 -5.73 13.36
N GLN A 103 -6.73 -4.43 13.65
CA GLN A 103 -7.21 -3.45 12.67
C GLN A 103 -6.22 -3.28 11.52
N ALA A 104 -4.93 -3.09 11.83
CA ALA A 104 -3.89 -2.97 10.81
C ALA A 104 -3.75 -4.26 9.97
N GLY A 105 -3.87 -5.44 10.61
CA GLY A 105 -3.87 -6.73 9.91
C GLY A 105 -5.08 -6.95 9.00
N GLY A 106 -6.13 -6.14 9.12
CA GLY A 106 -7.28 -6.14 8.22
C GLY A 106 -7.12 -5.27 6.97
N ILE A 107 -5.99 -4.55 6.82
CA ILE A 107 -5.71 -3.69 5.67
C ILE A 107 -4.73 -4.39 4.73
N SER A 108 -5.09 -4.54 3.45
CA SER A 108 -4.17 -5.08 2.45
C SER A 108 -3.34 -3.98 1.79
N VAL A 109 -2.08 -4.25 1.49
CA VAL A 109 -1.17 -3.33 0.81
C VAL A 109 -0.74 -3.94 -0.52
N PHE A 110 -0.92 -3.17 -1.59
CA PHE A 110 -0.51 -3.47 -2.96
C PHE A 110 0.45 -2.38 -3.43
N GLY A 111 1.74 -2.68 -3.43
CA GLY A 111 2.79 -1.82 -4.00
C GLY A 111 3.27 -2.37 -5.33
N GLY A 112 3.92 -1.54 -6.14
CA GLY A 112 4.60 -1.94 -7.37
C GLY A 112 4.40 -0.98 -8.53
N PHE A 113 5.08 -1.25 -9.64
CA PHE A 113 4.96 -0.47 -10.87
C PHE A 113 4.09 -1.18 -11.92
N PRO A 114 3.40 -0.45 -12.83
CA PRO A 114 2.71 -1.01 -13.99
C PRO A 114 3.74 -1.72 -14.90
N GLY A 115 3.84 -3.04 -14.74
CA GLY A 115 4.89 -3.89 -15.31
C GLY A 115 5.22 -5.05 -14.37
N ASP A 116 5.21 -4.79 -13.06
CA ASP A 116 5.37 -5.80 -12.02
C ASP A 116 4.05 -6.47 -11.64
N TYR A 117 2.91 -5.81 -11.91
CA TYR A 117 1.55 -6.35 -11.69
C TYR A 117 1.31 -7.72 -12.38
N ASP A 118 1.91 -7.95 -13.55
CA ASP A 118 1.80 -9.23 -14.27
C ASP A 118 2.62 -10.36 -13.59
N ASN A 119 3.57 -10.01 -12.72
CA ASN A 119 4.45 -10.95 -12.04
C ASN A 119 3.84 -11.47 -10.73
N GLU A 120 3.02 -10.66 -10.05
CA GLU A 120 2.44 -10.96 -8.73
C GLU A 120 1.08 -11.67 -8.75
N LEU A 121 0.40 -11.75 -9.90
CA LEU A 121 -0.83 -12.55 -9.99
C LEU A 121 -0.55 -14.05 -9.83
N PRO A 122 -1.37 -14.80 -9.07
CA PRO A 122 -1.30 -16.25 -9.00
C PRO A 122 -1.29 -16.85 -10.42
N LYS A 123 -0.37 -17.80 -10.68
CA LYS A 123 -0.09 -18.35 -12.03
C LYS A 123 -1.34 -18.77 -12.82
N GLY A 124 -2.45 -19.12 -12.15
CA GLY A 124 -3.72 -19.52 -12.77
C GLY A 124 -4.48 -18.43 -13.55
N LEU A 125 -4.17 -17.14 -13.37
CA LEU A 125 -4.83 -16.02 -14.10
C LEU A 125 -4.01 -15.52 -15.31
N LYS A 126 -2.73 -15.90 -15.41
CA LYS A 126 -1.84 -15.45 -16.50
C LYS A 126 -2.22 -16.05 -17.85
N GLU A 127 -2.85 -17.23 -17.86
CA GLU A 127 -3.24 -17.94 -19.10
C GLU A 127 -4.55 -17.44 -19.71
N GLN A 128 -5.47 -16.87 -18.92
CA GLN A 128 -6.74 -16.35 -19.46
C GLN A 128 -6.57 -15.02 -20.21
N LYS A 129 -5.63 -14.15 -19.82
CA LYS A 129 -5.44 -12.84 -20.47
C LYS A 129 -4.58 -12.86 -21.74
N LYS A 130 -3.63 -13.80 -21.91
CA LYS A 130 -2.91 -13.96 -23.19
C LYS A 130 -3.86 -14.30 -24.36
N SER A 131 -4.98 -14.96 -24.06
CA SER A 131 -6.03 -15.27 -25.03
C SER A 131 -6.95 -14.07 -25.34
N SER A 132 -7.23 -13.20 -24.36
CA SER A 132 -8.15 -12.07 -24.54
C SER A 132 -7.52 -10.88 -25.29
N TRP A 133 -6.22 -10.63 -25.14
CA TRP A 133 -5.55 -9.48 -25.79
C TRP A 133 -5.26 -9.68 -27.28
N LYS A 134 -5.18 -10.93 -27.76
CA LYS A 134 -5.07 -11.20 -29.22
C LYS A 134 -6.35 -10.91 -30.01
N LYS A 135 -7.49 -10.70 -29.33
CA LYS A 135 -8.77 -10.43 -30.01
C LYS A 135 -9.01 -8.96 -30.34
N PHE A 136 -8.15 -8.02 -29.91
CA PHE A 136 -8.38 -6.58 -30.08
C PHE A 136 -7.37 -5.85 -30.97
N THR A 137 -6.47 -6.56 -31.67
CA THR A 137 -5.46 -5.93 -32.54
C THR A 137 -5.67 -6.16 -34.03
N HIS A 138 -6.90 -6.37 -34.49
CA HIS A 138 -7.25 -6.28 -35.91
C HIS A 138 -8.38 -5.26 -36.10
N LEU A 139 -8.00 -3.99 -36.08
CA LEU A 139 -8.66 -2.92 -36.82
C LEU A 139 -7.58 -2.26 -37.68
#